data_AF-A0A8K0MDX4-F1
#
_entry.id   AF-A0A8K0MDX4-F1
#
_cell.length_a   1.000
_cell.length_b   1.000
_cell.length_c   1.000
_cell.angle_alpha   90.00
_cell.angle_beta   90.00
_cell.angle_gamma   90.00
#
_symmetry.space_group_name_H-M   'P 1'
#
loop_
_entity.id
_entity.type
_entity.pdbx_description
1 polymer ?
#
loop_
_entity_poly.entity_id
_entity_poly.type
_entity_poly.pdbx_seq_one_letter_code
_entity_poly.pdbx_strand_id
1 'polypeptide(L)'
;MNSRIALYASLALLMVVAIIELSFISAMVGWLHATASGTFKFAFDGSTYDLKGEPKNFIVDQGHTSNGAAGTAFILIGIGGFLILWLSSRPNPGKITIAFYHAWLVTNVLSLLLVLSALIYTFVVTNNHKGQTIDPSVAASLDGKKYDIDSWTPQNWFSAFLKLDLVDSSERSDINSHLRIMRGWQYNLIPFFIIHLLETSVALWDASQRRKMSAVSNMQQKGDA
;
A
#
# COMPACT_ATOMS: atom_id res chain seq x y z
N MET A 1 -16.98 -18.70 -20.55
CA MET A 1 -17.83 -17.63 -19.99
C MET A 1 -17.55 -17.41 -18.50
N ASN A 2 -17.46 -18.45 -17.68
CA ASN A 2 -17.27 -18.34 -16.22
C ASN A 2 -15.92 -17.72 -15.78
N SER A 3 -14.81 -17.95 -16.50
CA SER A 3 -13.49 -17.39 -16.15
C SER A 3 -13.43 -15.86 -16.26
N ARG A 4 -14.17 -15.29 -17.21
CA ARG A 4 -14.15 -13.85 -17.51
C ARG A 4 -14.92 -13.05 -16.48
N ILE A 5 -16.05 -13.57 -16.02
CA ILE A 5 -16.83 -12.98 -14.92
C ILE A 5 -15.99 -12.99 -13.65
N ALA A 6 -15.34 -14.11 -13.34
CA ALA A 6 -14.45 -14.22 -12.19
C ALA A 6 -13.29 -13.21 -12.26
N LEU A 7 -12.68 -13.03 -13.44
CA LEU A 7 -11.60 -12.07 -13.63
C LEU A 7 -12.05 -10.61 -13.46
N TYR A 8 -13.20 -10.23 -13.99
CA TYR A 8 -13.74 -8.88 -13.77
C TYR A 8 -14.10 -8.64 -12.31
N ALA A 9 -14.68 -9.65 -11.63
CA ALA A 9 -14.99 -9.57 -10.21
C ALA A 9 -13.71 -9.44 -9.35
N SER A 10 -12.67 -10.22 -9.64
CA SER A 10 -11.40 -10.14 -8.92
C SER A 10 -10.67 -8.82 -9.17
N LEU A 11 -10.75 -8.26 -10.38
CA LEU A 11 -10.23 -6.92 -10.68
C LEU A 11 -10.95 -5.82 -9.93
N ALA A 12 -12.29 -5.86 -9.87
CA ALA A 12 -13.06 -4.90 -9.10
C ALA A 12 -12.68 -4.96 -7.61
N LEU A 13 -12.57 -6.17 -7.06
CA LEU A 13 -12.17 -6.36 -5.67
C LEU A 13 -10.73 -5.86 -5.41
N LEU A 14 -9.79 -6.15 -6.31
CA LEU A 14 -8.42 -5.65 -6.26
C LEU A 14 -8.39 -4.12 -6.24
N MET A 15 -9.18 -3.46 -7.09
CA MET A 15 -9.28 -2.00 -7.12
C MET A 15 -9.82 -1.43 -5.80
N VAL A 16 -10.82 -2.08 -5.19
CA VAL A 16 -11.37 -1.64 -3.89
C VAL A 16 -10.29 -1.69 -2.80
N VAL A 17 -9.54 -2.77 -2.68
CA VAL A 17 -8.50 -2.86 -1.64
C VAL A 17 -7.30 -1.96 -1.93
N ALA A 18 -6.95 -1.75 -3.20
CA ALA A 18 -5.90 -0.82 -3.60
C ALA A 18 -6.29 0.65 -3.33
N ILE A 19 -7.55 1.05 -3.55
CA ILE A 19 -7.98 2.43 -3.26
C ILE A 19 -8.09 2.69 -1.76
N ILE A 20 -8.45 1.68 -0.95
CA ILE A 20 -8.41 1.78 0.52
C ILE A 20 -6.97 2.02 0.98
N GLU A 21 -6.02 1.27 0.43
CA GLU A 21 -4.58 1.42 0.70
C GLU A 21 -4.09 2.84 0.38
N LEU A 22 -4.40 3.34 -0.83
CA LEU A 22 -4.09 4.71 -1.23
C LEU A 22 -4.74 5.74 -0.30
N SER A 23 -6.00 5.52 0.10
CA SER A 23 -6.72 6.44 0.98
C SER A 23 -6.07 6.54 2.36
N PHE A 24 -5.63 5.42 2.94
CA PHE A 24 -4.91 5.44 4.22
C PHE A 24 -3.57 6.16 4.10
N ILE A 25 -2.79 5.89 3.05
CA ILE A 25 -1.49 6.54 2.83
C ILE A 25 -1.67 8.03 2.59
N SER A 26 -2.62 8.45 1.77
CA SER A 26 -2.91 9.86 1.50
C SER A 26 -3.35 10.61 2.75
N ALA A 27 -4.22 10.00 3.59
CA ALA A 27 -4.62 10.59 4.86
C ALA A 27 -3.41 10.76 5.81
N MET A 28 -2.54 9.74 5.88
CA MET A 28 -1.33 9.78 6.69
C MET A 28 -0.34 10.84 6.21
N VAL A 29 -0.02 10.89 4.92
CA VAL A 29 0.93 11.87 4.34
C VAL A 29 0.39 13.29 4.49
N GLY A 30 -0.91 13.49 4.23
CA GLY A 30 -1.55 14.79 4.42
C GLY A 30 -1.44 15.29 5.85
N TRP A 31 -1.71 14.42 6.82
CA TRP A 31 -1.58 14.75 8.24
C TRP A 31 -0.14 14.99 8.69
N LEU A 32 0.83 14.21 8.19
CA LEU A 32 2.24 14.42 8.49
C LEU A 32 2.69 15.83 8.07
N HIS A 33 2.36 16.23 6.83
CA HIS A 33 2.72 17.54 6.32
C HIS A 33 1.98 18.69 7.00
N ALA A 34 0.67 18.53 7.25
CA ALA A 34 -0.17 19.60 7.79
C ALA A 34 -0.02 19.81 9.30
N THR A 35 0.16 18.73 10.06
CA THR A 35 0.05 18.74 11.52
C THR A 35 1.33 18.24 12.19
N ALA A 36 1.83 17.06 11.81
CA ALA A 36 2.97 16.46 12.52
C ALA A 36 4.29 17.23 12.34
N SER A 37 4.42 18.02 11.27
CA SER A 37 5.54 18.95 11.05
C SER A 37 5.62 20.08 12.09
N GLY A 38 4.55 20.26 12.86
CA GLY A 38 4.44 21.21 13.96
C GLY A 38 5.23 20.83 15.22
N THR A 39 4.96 21.58 16.28
CA THR A 39 5.54 21.39 17.63
C THR A 39 4.42 21.07 18.59
N PHE A 40 4.64 20.08 19.46
CA PHE A 40 3.68 19.62 20.45
C PHE A 40 4.24 19.86 21.84
N LYS A 41 3.34 20.09 22.81
CA LYS A 41 3.69 20.34 24.20
C LYS A 41 3.50 19.09 25.05
N PHE A 42 4.48 18.78 25.87
CA PHE A 42 4.37 17.72 26.87
C PHE A 42 4.85 18.20 28.24
N ALA A 43 4.25 17.67 29.29
CA ALA A 43 4.64 17.91 30.66
C ALA A 43 5.72 16.91 31.10
N PHE A 44 6.74 17.41 31.78
CA PHE A 44 7.78 16.61 32.42
C PHE A 44 8.33 17.38 33.62
N ASP A 45 8.53 16.69 34.75
CA ASP A 45 9.10 17.26 35.98
C ASP A 45 8.50 18.62 36.41
N GLY A 46 7.17 18.73 36.33
CA GLY A 46 6.42 19.94 36.71
C GLY A 46 6.52 21.11 35.73
N SER A 47 7.23 20.96 34.61
CA SER A 47 7.37 21.97 33.55
C SER A 47 6.78 21.50 32.23
N THR A 48 6.55 22.42 31.30
CA THR A 48 6.10 22.12 29.94
C THR A 48 7.23 22.33 28.96
N TYR A 49 7.43 21.36 28.07
CA TYR A 49 8.47 21.36 27.05
C TYR A 49 7.86 21.18 25.66
N ASP A 50 8.58 21.72 24.68
CA ASP A 50 8.23 21.63 23.27
C ASP A 50 9.03 20.51 22.59
N LEU A 51 8.36 19.71 21.76
CA LEU A 51 8.98 18.67 20.93
C LEU A 51 8.41 18.71 19.51
N LYS A 52 9.25 18.61 18.48
CA LYS A 52 8.75 18.45 17.11
C LYS A 52 8.01 17.14 16.94
N GLY A 53 6.89 17.19 16.23
CA GLY A 53 6.07 16.02 15.96
C GLY A 53 6.70 15.01 15.02
N GLU A 54 7.82 15.34 14.37
CA GLU A 54 8.62 14.42 13.56
C GLU A 54 10.01 14.23 14.18
N PRO A 55 10.53 12.98 14.23
CA PRO A 55 11.90 12.73 14.63
C PRO A 55 12.86 13.10 13.50
N LYS A 56 14.15 13.17 13.82
CA LYS A 56 15.22 13.47 12.86
C LYS A 56 15.38 12.34 11.84
N ASN A 57 15.38 11.10 12.32
CA ASN A 57 15.57 9.90 11.49
C ASN A 57 14.22 9.20 11.24
N PHE A 58 13.41 9.80 10.37
CA PHE A 58 12.07 9.31 10.10
C PHE A 58 12.04 8.39 8.87
N ILE A 59 11.62 7.14 9.06
CA ILE A 59 11.62 6.10 8.03
C ILE A 59 10.24 6.05 7.38
N VAL A 60 10.15 6.57 6.14
CA VAL A 60 8.90 6.69 5.38
C VAL A 60 8.88 5.89 4.07
N ASP A 61 10.01 5.29 3.68
CA ASP A 61 10.17 4.61 2.39
C ASP A 61 9.29 3.37 2.22
N GLN A 62 8.94 2.70 3.32
CA GLN A 62 7.94 1.64 3.32
C GLN A 62 6.55 2.16 2.94
N GLY A 63 6.23 3.41 3.32
CA GLY A 63 5.03 4.13 2.87
C GLY A 63 5.06 4.46 1.39
N HIS A 64 6.19 4.96 0.88
CA HIS A 64 6.38 5.21 -0.56
C HIS A 64 6.25 3.93 -1.39
N THR A 65 6.85 2.83 -0.92
CA THR A 65 6.76 1.51 -1.55
C THR A 65 5.31 1.03 -1.61
N SER A 66 4.59 1.13 -0.49
CA SER A 66 3.16 0.77 -0.42
C SER A 66 2.29 1.60 -1.36
N ASN A 67 2.56 2.91 -1.45
CA ASN A 67 1.87 3.82 -2.35
C ASN A 67 2.08 3.41 -3.82
N GLY A 68 3.34 3.16 -4.21
CA GLY A 68 3.68 2.67 -5.54
C GLY A 68 2.99 1.35 -5.87
N ALA A 69 2.95 0.40 -4.93
CA ALA A 69 2.24 -0.87 -5.08
C ALA A 69 0.74 -0.66 -5.32
N ALA A 70 0.09 0.14 -4.47
CA ALA A 70 -1.34 0.40 -4.53
C ALA A 70 -1.74 1.17 -5.80
N GLY A 71 -0.98 2.21 -6.16
CA GLY A 71 -1.19 2.98 -7.39
C GLY A 71 -1.04 2.11 -8.65
N THR A 72 -0.01 1.25 -8.68
CA THR A 72 0.21 0.30 -9.79
C THR A 72 -0.96 -0.68 -9.90
N ALA A 73 -1.39 -1.28 -8.79
CA ALA A 73 -2.50 -2.22 -8.78
C ALA A 73 -3.83 -1.56 -9.20
N PHE A 74 -4.10 -0.34 -8.74
CA PHE A 74 -5.34 0.36 -9.09
C PHE A 74 -5.38 0.80 -10.56
N ILE A 75 -4.32 1.45 -11.03
CA ILE A 75 -4.27 2.06 -12.37
C ILE A 75 -3.92 1.03 -13.43
N LEU A 76 -2.74 0.41 -13.34
CA LEU A 76 -2.23 -0.46 -14.40
C LEU A 76 -2.95 -1.82 -14.41
N ILE A 77 -3.17 -2.40 -13.24
CA ILE A 77 -3.80 -3.73 -13.16
C ILE A 77 -5.31 -3.61 -13.23
N GLY A 78 -5.92 -2.80 -12.37
CA GLY A 78 -7.35 -2.56 -12.32
C GLY A 78 -7.89 -1.93 -13.61
N ILE A 79 -7.71 -0.61 -13.75
CA ILE A 79 -8.27 0.15 -14.90
C ILE A 79 -7.70 -0.37 -16.23
N GLY A 80 -6.37 -0.54 -16.30
CA GLY A 80 -5.70 -1.09 -17.48
C GLY A 80 -6.21 -2.49 -17.84
N GLY A 81 -6.42 -3.35 -16.84
CA GLY A 81 -6.98 -4.69 -17.03
C GLY A 81 -8.40 -4.66 -17.58
N PHE A 82 -9.29 -3.86 -17.01
CA PHE A 82 -10.65 -3.70 -17.54
C PHE A 82 -10.64 -3.29 -19.03
N LEU A 83 -9.85 -2.28 -19.37
CA LEU A 83 -9.75 -1.76 -20.73
C LEU A 83 -9.18 -2.81 -21.71
N ILE A 84 -8.10 -3.48 -21.32
CA ILE A 84 -7.44 -4.49 -22.16
C ILE A 84 -8.33 -5.72 -22.34
N LEU A 85 -9.01 -6.18 -21.29
CA LEU A 85 -9.94 -7.30 -21.37
C LEU A 85 -11.13 -6.98 -22.27
N TRP A 86 -11.65 -5.76 -22.19
CA TRP A 86 -12.73 -5.28 -23.06
C TRP A 86 -12.29 -5.24 -24.53
N LEU A 87 -11.13 -4.63 -24.82
CA LEU A 87 -10.58 -4.58 -26.19
C LEU A 87 -10.31 -5.99 -26.74
N SER A 88 -9.78 -6.89 -25.92
CA SER A 88 -9.48 -8.28 -26.28
C SER A 88 -10.71 -9.16 -26.45
N SER A 89 -11.90 -8.67 -26.08
CA SER A 89 -13.17 -9.37 -26.23
C SER A 89 -13.93 -8.98 -27.51
N ARG A 90 -13.41 -8.03 -28.29
CA ARG A 90 -13.99 -7.65 -29.58
C ARG A 90 -13.80 -8.75 -30.63
N PRO A 91 -14.70 -8.86 -31.63
CA PRO A 91 -14.48 -9.71 -32.80
C PRO A 91 -13.20 -9.27 -33.52
N ASN A 92 -12.28 -10.21 -33.78
CA ASN A 92 -10.99 -9.97 -34.43
C ASN A 92 -10.08 -8.95 -33.71
N PRO A 93 -9.62 -9.24 -32.47
CA PRO A 93 -8.68 -8.36 -31.78
C PRO A 93 -7.38 -8.26 -32.59
N GLY A 94 -6.91 -7.03 -32.83
CA GLY A 94 -5.67 -6.79 -33.56
C GLY A 94 -4.44 -7.33 -32.82
N LYS A 95 -3.34 -7.57 -33.54
CA LYS A 95 -2.07 -8.07 -32.97
C LYS A 95 -1.56 -7.22 -31.80
N ILE A 96 -1.75 -5.90 -31.89
CA ILE A 96 -1.39 -4.93 -30.85
C ILE A 96 -2.19 -5.17 -29.56
N THR A 97 -3.49 -5.44 -29.66
CA THR A 97 -4.34 -5.74 -28.50
C THR A 97 -3.89 -7.02 -27.79
N ILE A 98 -3.50 -8.04 -28.56
CA ILE A 98 -2.95 -9.29 -28.01
C ILE A 98 -1.62 -9.04 -27.31
N ALA A 99 -0.74 -8.22 -27.91
CA ALA A 99 0.53 -7.82 -27.29
C ALA A 99 0.30 -7.08 -25.96
N PHE A 100 -0.62 -6.12 -25.92
CA PHE A 100 -0.98 -5.42 -24.68
C PHE A 100 -1.58 -6.35 -23.63
N TYR A 101 -2.37 -7.34 -24.01
CA TYR A 101 -2.86 -8.34 -23.07
C TYR A 101 -1.73 -9.15 -22.42
N HIS A 102 -0.73 -9.56 -23.19
CA HIS A 102 0.44 -10.26 -22.63
C HIS A 102 1.32 -9.34 -21.78
N ALA A 103 1.53 -8.10 -22.22
CA ALA A 103 2.24 -7.10 -21.42
C ALA A 103 1.54 -6.89 -20.08
N TRP A 104 0.21 -6.72 -20.09
CA TRP A 104 -0.59 -6.58 -18.88
C TRP A 104 -0.48 -7.79 -17.95
N LEU A 105 -0.50 -9.02 -18.47
CA LEU A 105 -0.29 -10.22 -17.65
C LEU A 105 1.09 -10.23 -16.97
N VAL A 106 2.15 -9.86 -17.69
CA VAL A 106 3.50 -9.76 -17.12
C VAL A 106 3.56 -8.66 -16.06
N THR A 107 3.02 -7.48 -16.36
CA THR A 107 2.92 -6.36 -15.41
C THR A 107 2.11 -6.75 -14.18
N ASN A 108 1.07 -7.59 -14.32
CA ASN A 108 0.28 -8.06 -13.19
C ASN A 108 1.11 -8.90 -12.21
N VAL A 109 1.88 -9.86 -12.73
CA VAL A 109 2.80 -10.66 -11.91
C VAL A 109 3.84 -9.77 -11.23
N LEU A 110 4.43 -8.81 -11.95
CA LEU A 110 5.39 -7.86 -11.36
C LEU A 110 4.74 -6.97 -10.29
N SER A 111 3.50 -6.56 -10.50
CA SER A 111 2.73 -5.77 -9.53
C SER A 111 2.43 -6.56 -8.27
N LEU A 112 2.10 -7.86 -8.38
CA LEU A 112 1.94 -8.74 -7.24
C LEU A 112 3.24 -8.86 -6.42
N LEU A 113 4.39 -9.00 -7.10
CA LEU A 113 5.70 -9.04 -6.44
C LEU A 113 6.03 -7.71 -5.74
N LEU A 114 5.60 -6.58 -6.30
CA LEU A 114 5.74 -5.27 -5.67
C LEU A 114 4.86 -5.15 -4.42
N VAL A 115 3.61 -5.62 -4.46
CA VAL A 115 2.73 -5.67 -3.27
C VAL A 115 3.30 -6.59 -2.19
N LEU A 116 3.83 -7.76 -2.57
CA LEU A 116 4.51 -8.65 -1.63
C LEU A 116 5.73 -7.97 -0.99
N SER A 117 6.53 -7.27 -1.80
CA SER A 117 7.69 -6.51 -1.33
C SER A 117 7.28 -5.40 -0.36
N ALA A 118 6.22 -4.65 -0.67
CA ALA A 118 5.66 -3.62 0.21
C ALA A 118 5.18 -4.19 1.53
N LEU A 119 4.47 -5.33 1.49
CA LEU A 119 4.00 -6.06 2.68
C LEU A 119 5.18 -6.47 3.57
N ILE A 120 6.16 -7.19 3.01
CA ILE A 120 7.31 -7.67 3.78
C ILE A 120 8.10 -6.48 4.33
N TYR A 121 8.40 -5.49 3.49
CA TYR A 121 9.22 -4.34 3.89
C TYR A 121 8.56 -3.55 5.02
N THR A 122 7.26 -3.26 4.92
CA THR A 122 6.51 -2.54 5.96
C THR A 122 6.53 -3.31 7.27
N PHE A 123 6.20 -4.60 7.28
CA PHE A 123 6.17 -5.38 8.52
C PHE A 123 7.55 -5.56 9.14
N VAL A 124 8.59 -5.81 8.34
CA VAL A 124 9.95 -6.00 8.84
C VAL A 124 10.46 -4.70 9.49
N VAL A 125 10.37 -3.57 8.78
CA VAL A 125 10.86 -2.29 9.32
C VAL A 125 10.06 -1.87 10.54
N THR A 126 8.73 -1.95 10.51
CA THR A 126 7.91 -1.57 11.68
C THR A 126 8.16 -2.51 12.87
N ASN A 127 8.35 -3.81 12.66
CA ASN A 127 8.61 -4.72 13.79
C ASN A 127 10.02 -4.58 14.36
N ASN A 128 11.04 -4.29 13.53
CA ASN A 128 12.41 -4.05 14.00
C ASN A 128 12.52 -2.82 14.91
N HIS A 129 11.57 -1.89 14.81
CA HIS A 129 11.50 -0.65 15.60
C HIS A 129 10.42 -0.72 16.70
N LYS A 130 9.86 -1.90 16.97
CA LYS A 130 8.79 -2.06 17.94
C LYS A 130 9.33 -1.92 19.37
N GLY A 131 8.55 -1.25 20.21
CA GLY A 131 8.83 -1.16 21.65
C GLY A 131 9.75 -0.01 22.04
N GLN A 132 10.30 0.73 21.07
CA GLN A 132 11.03 1.98 21.33
C GLN A 132 10.18 2.97 22.14
N THR A 133 10.86 3.78 22.94
CA THR A 133 10.26 4.83 23.79
C THR A 133 11.06 6.10 23.66
N ILE A 134 10.38 7.24 23.77
CA ILE A 134 11.02 8.55 23.85
C ILE A 134 11.48 8.75 25.28
N ASP A 135 12.75 9.11 25.49
CA ASP A 135 13.25 9.55 26.78
C ASP A 135 12.77 10.99 27.03
N PRO A 136 11.89 11.24 28.02
CA PRO A 136 11.36 12.58 28.27
C PRO A 136 12.43 13.58 28.70
N SER A 137 13.51 13.13 29.36
CA SER A 137 14.60 14.00 29.80
C SER A 137 15.41 14.51 28.61
N VAL A 138 15.69 13.62 27.64
CA VAL A 138 16.31 14.00 26.37
C VAL A 138 15.37 14.91 25.61
N ALA A 139 14.09 14.54 25.45
CA ALA A 139 13.12 15.36 24.74
C ALA A 139 12.99 16.77 25.32
N ALA A 140 13.00 16.91 26.65
CA ALA A 140 12.93 18.20 27.34
C ALA A 140 14.17 19.08 27.08
N SER A 141 15.34 18.47 26.86
CA SER A 141 16.58 19.19 26.56
C SER A 141 16.67 19.72 25.12
N LEU A 142 15.78 19.29 24.23
CA LEU A 142 15.85 19.60 22.79
C LEU A 142 15.27 20.97 22.42
N ASP A 143 14.55 21.63 23.32
CA ASP A 143 13.99 22.98 23.12
C ASP A 143 13.24 23.12 21.77
N GLY A 144 12.24 22.25 21.55
CA GLY A 144 11.43 22.28 20.34
C GLY A 144 12.14 21.80 19.07
N LYS A 145 13.27 21.09 19.16
CA LYS A 145 13.94 20.44 18.03
C LYS A 145 13.42 19.02 17.79
N LYS A 146 13.85 18.43 16.66
CA LYS A 146 13.56 17.04 16.31
C LYS A 146 14.32 16.09 17.23
N TYR A 147 13.63 15.05 17.72
CA TYR A 147 14.25 13.96 18.47
C TYR A 147 15.24 13.19 17.59
N ASP A 148 16.48 13.07 18.03
CA ASP A 148 17.59 12.59 17.21
C ASP A 148 18.14 11.22 17.61
N ILE A 149 17.59 10.61 18.66
CA ILE A 149 17.90 9.25 19.07
C ILE A 149 17.05 8.26 18.26
N ASP A 150 17.71 7.20 17.81
CA ASP A 150 17.15 6.11 16.99
C ASP A 150 16.57 6.55 15.65
N SER A 151 16.11 5.56 14.89
CA SER A 151 15.26 5.73 13.71
C SER A 151 13.86 5.23 13.98
N TRP A 152 12.87 5.83 13.31
CA TRP A 152 11.47 5.60 13.66
C TRP A 152 10.60 5.45 12.43
N THR A 153 9.73 4.43 12.43
CA THR A 153 8.57 4.40 11.53
C THR A 153 7.44 5.28 12.08
N PRO A 154 6.53 5.83 11.26
CA PRO A 154 5.35 6.56 11.71
C PRO A 154 4.57 5.82 12.81
N GLN A 155 4.30 4.53 12.63
CA GLN A 155 3.54 3.72 13.58
C GLN A 155 4.17 3.69 14.98
N ASN A 156 5.49 3.47 15.05
CA ASN A 156 6.18 3.36 16.32
C ASN A 156 6.47 4.74 16.94
N TRP A 157 6.79 5.74 16.12
CA TRP A 157 7.01 7.10 16.58
C TRP A 157 5.79 7.64 17.31
N PHE A 158 4.62 7.69 16.67
CA PHE A 158 3.42 8.23 17.30
C PHE A 158 2.89 7.33 18.42
N SER A 159 3.16 6.03 18.36
CA SER A 159 2.88 5.14 19.51
C SER A 159 3.76 5.44 20.72
N ALA A 160 5.00 5.90 20.54
CA ALA A 160 5.87 6.34 21.62
C ALA A 160 5.55 7.77 22.06
N PHE A 161 5.23 8.65 21.11
CA PHE A 161 4.82 10.04 21.35
C PHE A 161 3.60 10.13 22.26
N LEU A 162 2.60 9.25 22.05
CA LEU A 162 1.42 9.17 22.91
C LEU A 162 1.71 8.68 24.35
N LYS A 163 2.90 8.16 24.64
CA LYS A 163 3.33 7.82 26.00
C LYS A 163 3.87 9.02 26.77
N LEU A 164 4.22 10.11 26.08
CA LEU A 164 4.52 11.39 26.74
C LEU A 164 3.24 11.96 27.35
N ASP A 165 3.39 12.79 28.37
CA ASP A 165 2.27 13.49 28.99
C ASP A 165 1.90 14.74 28.17
N LEU A 166 1.25 14.54 27.02
CA LEU A 166 0.82 15.64 26.15
C LEU A 166 -0.15 16.58 26.87
N VAL A 167 0.14 17.88 26.80
CA VAL A 167 -0.62 18.92 27.51
C VAL A 167 -2.02 19.09 26.92
N ASP A 168 -2.16 19.01 25.59
CA ASP A 168 -3.44 19.14 24.92
C ASP A 168 -4.07 17.76 24.63
N SER A 169 -5.22 17.51 25.25
CA SER A 169 -6.01 16.30 25.03
C SER A 169 -6.54 16.15 23.60
N SER A 170 -6.74 17.27 22.89
CA SER A 170 -7.18 17.28 21.50
C SER A 170 -6.07 16.79 20.56
N GLU A 171 -4.83 17.23 20.77
CA GLU A 171 -3.64 16.74 20.06
C GLU A 171 -3.46 15.24 20.30
N ARG A 172 -3.60 14.78 21.55
CA ARG A 172 -3.54 13.35 21.89
C ARG A 172 -4.59 12.55 21.12
N SER A 173 -5.82 13.05 21.05
CA SER A 173 -6.91 12.39 20.31
C SER A 173 -6.64 12.33 18.81
N ASP A 174 -6.15 13.44 18.25
CA ASP A 174 -5.82 13.54 16.82
C ASP A 174 -4.69 12.58 16.41
N ILE A 175 -3.59 12.58 17.17
CA ILE A 175 -2.46 11.65 16.98
C ILE A 175 -2.95 10.20 17.10
N ASN A 176 -3.79 9.89 18.08
CA ASN A 176 -4.32 8.54 18.26
C ASN A 176 -5.21 8.09 17.10
N SER A 177 -6.02 9.00 16.52
CA SER A 177 -6.81 8.72 15.33
C SER A 177 -5.92 8.39 14.13
N HIS A 178 -4.90 9.22 13.86
CA HIS A 178 -3.98 9.02 12.75
C HIS A 178 -3.06 7.81 12.95
N LEU A 179 -2.69 7.48 14.18
CA LEU A 179 -1.99 6.24 14.50
C LEU A 179 -2.83 5.00 14.12
N ARG A 180 -4.15 5.04 14.32
CA ARG A 180 -5.04 3.96 13.86
C ARG A 180 -5.07 3.86 12.35
N ILE A 181 -5.06 4.98 11.63
CA ILE A 181 -4.94 5.01 10.16
C ILE A 181 -3.61 4.41 9.70
N MET A 182 -2.48 4.78 10.33
CA MET A 182 -1.15 4.23 10.01
C MET A 182 -1.05 2.72 10.24
N ARG A 183 -1.72 2.21 11.28
CA ARG A 183 -1.86 0.77 11.52
C ARG A 183 -2.81 0.13 10.51
N GLY A 184 -3.91 0.81 10.18
CA GLY A 184 -4.86 0.39 9.16
C GLY A 184 -4.17 0.17 7.81
N TRP A 185 -3.37 1.14 7.37
CA TRP A 185 -2.45 1.03 6.24
C TRP A 185 -1.57 -0.22 6.33
N GLN A 186 -0.78 -0.37 7.41
CA GLN A 186 0.12 -1.52 7.60
C GLN A 186 -0.62 -2.85 7.45
N TYR A 187 -1.78 -3.01 8.09
CA TYR A 187 -2.51 -4.28 8.08
C TYR A 187 -3.35 -4.51 6.82
N ASN A 188 -3.75 -3.45 6.09
CA ASN A 188 -4.48 -3.57 4.83
C ASN A 188 -3.62 -4.17 3.71
N LEU A 189 -2.29 -4.08 3.81
CA LEU A 189 -1.38 -4.81 2.92
C LEU A 189 -1.61 -6.33 2.90
N ILE A 190 -2.10 -6.92 4.00
CA ILE A 190 -2.39 -8.36 4.07
C ILE A 190 -3.56 -8.75 3.15
N PRO A 191 -4.80 -8.23 3.33
CA PRO A 191 -5.90 -8.55 2.42
C PRO A 191 -5.60 -8.06 0.99
N PHE A 192 -4.89 -6.95 0.83
CA PHE A 192 -4.47 -6.48 -0.50
C PHE A 192 -3.61 -7.53 -1.22
N PHE A 193 -2.56 -8.06 -0.58
CA PHE A 193 -1.74 -9.13 -1.14
C PHE A 193 -2.56 -10.39 -1.48
N ILE A 194 -3.42 -10.84 -0.57
CA ILE A 194 -4.23 -12.06 -0.78
C ILE A 194 -5.16 -11.89 -1.99
N ILE A 195 -5.87 -10.77 -2.08
CA ILE A 195 -6.77 -10.49 -3.19
C ILE A 195 -6.00 -10.36 -4.51
N HIS A 196 -4.84 -9.71 -4.50
CA HIS A 196 -4.00 -9.59 -5.70
C HIS A 196 -3.46 -10.95 -6.16
N LEU A 197 -3.03 -11.81 -5.23
CA LEU A 197 -2.62 -13.17 -5.54
C LEU A 197 -3.75 -13.98 -6.20
N LEU A 198 -4.97 -13.87 -5.66
CA LEU A 198 -6.16 -14.52 -6.22
C LEU A 198 -6.49 -13.98 -7.61
N GLU A 199 -6.50 -12.66 -7.79
CA GLU A 199 -6.72 -12.02 -9.08
C GLU A 199 -5.68 -12.47 -10.12
N THR A 200 -4.40 -12.47 -9.75
CA THR A 200 -3.31 -12.89 -10.64
C THR A 200 -3.46 -14.36 -11.03
N SER A 201 -3.86 -15.21 -10.08
CA SER A 201 -4.12 -16.63 -10.33
C SER A 201 -5.26 -16.83 -11.33
N VAL A 202 -6.35 -16.07 -11.19
CA VAL A 202 -7.48 -16.08 -12.14
C VAL A 202 -7.05 -15.55 -13.52
N ALA A 203 -6.25 -14.49 -13.57
CA ALA A 203 -5.73 -13.93 -14.82
C ALA A 203 -4.86 -14.92 -15.59
N LEU A 204 -3.95 -15.62 -14.89
CA LEU A 204 -3.10 -16.67 -15.47
C LEU A 204 -3.92 -17.88 -15.92
N TRP A 205 -4.96 -18.26 -15.16
CA TRP A 205 -5.88 -19.31 -15.57
C TRP A 205 -6.64 -18.94 -16.84
N ASP A 206 -7.21 -17.73 -16.94
CA ASP A 206 -7.90 -17.26 -18.15
C ASP A 206 -6.95 -17.28 -19.38
N ALA A 207 -5.70 -16.84 -19.20
CA ALA A 207 -4.68 -16.87 -20.23
C ALA A 207 -4.36 -18.31 -20.70
N SER A 208 -4.26 -19.25 -19.76
CA SER A 208 -4.03 -20.67 -20.06
C SER A 208 -5.19 -21.30 -20.84
N GLN A 209 -6.43 -21.00 -20.47
CA GLN A 209 -7.62 -21.47 -21.21
C GLN A 209 -7.66 -20.94 -22.64
N ARG A 210 -7.31 -19.67 -22.84
CA ARG A 210 -7.24 -19.05 -24.18
C ARG A 210 -6.20 -19.71 -25.06
N ARG A 211 -5.01 -19.98 -24.53
CA ARG A 211 -3.95 -20.69 -25.27
C ARG A 211 -4.41 -22.08 -25.72
N LYS A 212 -5.08 -22.83 -24.85
CA LYS A 212 -5.63 -24.15 -25.18
C LYS A 212 -6.66 -24.08 -26.29
N MET A 213 -7.61 -23.14 -26.22
CA MET A 213 -8.63 -22.95 -27.26
C MET A 213 -8.03 -22.59 -28.62
N SER A 214 -7.06 -21.67 -28.66
CA SER A 214 -6.37 -21.30 -29.91
C SER A 214 -5.57 -22.46 -30.50
N ALA A 215 -4.93 -23.28 -29.67
CA ALA A 215 -4.19 -24.46 -30.14
C ALA A 215 -5.12 -25.48 -30.82
N VAL A 216 -6.29 -25.76 -30.21
CA VAL A 216 -7.30 -26.68 -30.78
C VAL A 216 -7.85 -26.14 -32.10
N SER A 217 -8.21 -24.85 -32.16
CA SER A 217 -8.71 -24.22 -33.39
C SER A 217 -7.71 -24.30 -34.55
N ASN A 218 -6.42 -24.10 -34.27
CA ASN A 218 -5.37 -24.19 -35.29
C ASN A 218 -5.13 -25.63 -35.77
N MET A 219 -5.37 -26.64 -34.93
CA MET A 219 -5.27 -28.06 -35.33
C MET A 219 -6.44 -28.46 -36.24
N GLN A 220 -7.67 -28.06 -35.91
CA GLN A 220 -8.85 -28.33 -36.75
C GLN A 220 -8.68 -27.70 -38.14
N GLN A 221 -8.23 -26.44 -38.19
CA GLN A 221 -8.01 -25.74 -39.47
C GLN A 221 -6.91 -26.37 -40.35
N LYS A 222 -5.97 -27.12 -39.76
CA LYS A 222 -4.93 -27.88 -40.50
C LYS A 222 -5.36 -29.29 -40.89
N GLY A 223 -6.37 -29.87 -40.24
CA GLY A 223 -6.91 -31.19 -40.57
C GLY A 223 -7.97 -31.17 -41.67
N ASP A 224 -8.61 -30.01 -41.87
CA ASP A 224 -9.63 -29.79 -42.90
C ASP A 224 -9.07 -29.26 -44.24
N ALA A 225 -7.74 -29.09 -44.34
CA ALA A 225 -7.01 -28.60 -45.52
C ALA A 225 -6.14 -29.71 -46.13
#